data_AF-A0A352NRY1-F1
#
_entry.id   AF-A0A352NRY1-F1
#
_cell.length_a   1.000
_cell.length_b   1.000
_cell.length_c   1.000
_cell.angle_alpha   90.00
_cell.angle_beta   90.00
_cell.angle_gamma   90.00
#
_symmetry.space_group_name_H-M   'P 1'
#
loop_
_entity.id
_entity.type
_entity.pdbx_description
1 polymer ?
#
loop_
_entity_poly.entity_id
_entity_poly.type
_entity_poly.pdbx_seq_one_letter_code
_entity_poly.pdbx_strand_id
1 'polypeptide(L)'
;MSRIGEKIKSARIQAGISQKKLAKKIGVSEGFINEVEIGKKIANQSIIDRISKILGKDMNDLTMSFDEQAYDVKEKEFSSIPNKKEKVKDIWNEAFGSVLKKVPVYKYRMDKPIGYRQLPLIDNKIEGYAQDKVLYLKVESDDMEGFRIR
;
A
#
# COMPACT_ATOMS: atom_id res chain seq x y z
N MET A 1 -23.13 11.65 -10.00
CA MET A 1 -22.55 10.89 -11.13
C MET A 1 -21.04 10.84 -10.93
N SER A 2 -20.38 9.77 -11.36
CA SER A 2 -18.92 9.66 -11.23
C SER A 2 -18.23 10.38 -12.38
N ARG A 3 -17.24 11.24 -12.08
CA ARG A 3 -16.52 12.07 -13.07
C ARG A 3 -15.86 11.23 -14.17
N ILE A 4 -15.42 10.01 -13.81
CA ILE A 4 -14.87 9.05 -14.78
C ILE A 4 -15.96 8.46 -15.69
N GLY A 5 -17.16 8.19 -15.17
CA GLY A 5 -18.28 7.65 -15.93
C GLY A 5 -18.77 8.62 -17.01
N GLU A 6 -18.80 9.91 -16.69
CA GLU A 6 -19.13 10.97 -17.65
C GLU A 6 -18.08 11.13 -18.75
N LYS A 7 -16.78 11.06 -18.40
CA LYS A 7 -15.69 11.05 -19.38
C LYS A 7 -15.77 9.83 -20.31
N ILE A 8 -16.06 8.65 -19.77
CA ILE A 8 -16.26 7.43 -20.57
C ILE A 8 -17.44 7.60 -21.53
N LYS A 9 -18.56 8.14 -21.04
CA LYS A 9 -19.76 8.37 -21.87
C LYS A 9 -19.49 9.38 -22.99
N SER A 10 -18.86 10.51 -22.68
CA SER A 10 -18.53 11.54 -23.68
C SER A 10 -17.54 11.03 -24.74
N ALA A 11 -16.48 10.33 -24.33
CA ALA A 11 -15.55 9.72 -25.27
C ALA A 11 -16.21 8.63 -26.12
N ARG A 12 -17.12 7.83 -25.55
CA ARG A 12 -17.88 6.83 -26.31
C ARG A 12 -18.75 7.48 -27.39
N ILE A 13 -19.41 8.60 -27.08
CA ILE A 13 -20.22 9.36 -28.03
C ILE A 13 -19.34 9.95 -29.13
N GLN A 14 -18.19 10.52 -28.77
CA GLN A 14 -17.22 11.06 -29.74
C GLN A 14 -16.65 9.98 -30.67
N ALA A 15 -16.43 8.77 -30.14
CA ALA A 15 -15.98 7.63 -30.95
C ALA A 15 -17.11 6.97 -31.77
N GLY A 16 -18.38 7.36 -31.58
CA GLY A 16 -19.53 6.79 -32.28
C GLY A 16 -19.80 5.31 -31.96
N ILE A 17 -19.41 4.84 -30.77
CA ILE A 17 -19.51 3.42 -30.38
C ILE A 17 -20.73 3.21 -29.47
N SER A 18 -21.49 2.13 -29.67
CA SER A 18 -22.57 1.76 -28.75
C SER A 18 -22.03 1.13 -27.46
N GLN A 19 -22.78 1.23 -26.35
CA GLN A 19 -22.38 0.60 -25.07
C GLN A 19 -22.10 -0.90 -25.24
N LYS A 20 -22.94 -1.61 -26.01
CA LYS A 20 -22.74 -3.02 -26.37
C LYS A 20 -21.42 -3.30 -27.09
N LYS A 21 -21.02 -2.44 -28.04
CA LYS A 21 -19.77 -2.61 -28.81
C LYS A 21 -18.54 -2.30 -27.95
N LEU A 22 -18.63 -1.30 -27.08
CA LEU A 22 -17.59 -1.01 -26.08
C LEU A 22 -17.43 -2.18 -25.11
N ALA A 23 -18.54 -2.73 -24.62
CA ALA A 23 -18.58 -3.87 -23.71
C ALA A 23 -17.90 -5.11 -24.32
N LYS A 24 -18.24 -5.44 -25.57
CA LYS A 24 -17.61 -6.53 -26.32
C LYS A 24 -16.10 -6.35 -26.49
N LYS A 25 -15.62 -5.13 -26.79
CA LYS A 25 -14.19 -4.87 -26.98
C LYS A 25 -13.38 -4.99 -25.69
N ILE A 26 -13.96 -4.65 -24.54
CA ILE A 26 -13.29 -4.71 -23.24
C ILE A 26 -13.48 -6.09 -22.58
N GLY A 27 -14.46 -6.87 -23.01
CA GLY A 27 -14.82 -8.16 -22.41
C GLY A 27 -15.61 -7.99 -21.11
N VAL A 28 -16.55 -7.03 -21.08
CA VAL A 28 -17.46 -6.80 -19.95
C VAL A 28 -18.92 -6.91 -20.41
N SER A 29 -19.85 -7.01 -19.47
CA SER A 29 -21.28 -6.99 -19.80
C SER A 29 -21.75 -5.59 -20.18
N GLU A 30 -22.77 -5.51 -21.02
CA GLU A 30 -23.39 -4.23 -21.41
C GLU A 30 -23.95 -3.49 -20.20
N GLY A 31 -24.60 -4.22 -19.27
CA GLY A 31 -25.11 -3.66 -18.02
C GLY A 31 -24.01 -3.04 -17.15
N PHE A 32 -22.81 -3.62 -17.13
CA PHE A 32 -21.68 -3.07 -16.39
C PHE A 32 -21.28 -1.67 -16.92
N ILE A 33 -21.25 -1.48 -18.24
CA ILE A 33 -20.93 -0.17 -18.82
C ILE A 33 -22.02 0.85 -18.48
N ASN A 34 -23.29 0.44 -18.53
CA ASN A 34 -24.39 1.32 -18.14
C ASN A 34 -24.28 1.75 -16.66
N GLU A 35 -23.99 0.80 -15.76
CA GLU A 35 -23.77 1.09 -14.34
C GLU A 35 -22.57 2.00 -14.08
N VAL A 36 -21.49 1.86 -14.87
CA VAL A 36 -20.30 2.72 -14.79
C VAL A 36 -20.59 4.12 -15.32
N GLU A 37 -21.29 4.26 -16.45
CA GLU A 37 -21.68 5.56 -17.01
C GLU A 37 -22.67 6.31 -16.10
N ILE A 38 -23.56 5.62 -15.39
CA ILE A 38 -24.47 6.20 -14.39
C ILE A 38 -23.73 6.53 -13.08
N GLY A 39 -22.60 5.87 -12.81
CA GLY A 39 -21.81 6.03 -11.59
C GLY A 39 -22.28 5.17 -10.42
N LYS A 40 -23.08 4.13 -10.67
CA LYS A 40 -23.50 3.14 -9.67
C LYS A 40 -22.36 2.16 -9.34
N LYS A 41 -21.47 1.91 -10.30
CA LYS A 41 -20.34 0.97 -10.15
C LYS A 41 -19.03 1.63 -10.55
N ILE A 42 -17.99 1.37 -9.76
CA ILE A 42 -16.64 1.88 -9.99
C ILE A 42 -15.87 0.87 -10.84
N ALA A 43 -15.27 1.33 -11.94
CA ALA A 43 -14.45 0.49 -12.80
C ALA A 43 -13.05 0.28 -12.18
N ASN A 44 -12.51 -0.93 -12.32
CA ASN A 44 -11.13 -1.21 -11.92
C ASN A 44 -10.16 -0.54 -12.90
N GLN A 45 -8.95 -0.20 -12.45
CA GLN A 45 -7.89 0.41 -13.26
C GLN A 45 -7.63 -0.38 -14.55
N SER A 46 -7.61 -1.71 -14.49
CA SER A 46 -7.42 -2.56 -15.67
C SER A 46 -8.51 -2.43 -16.74
N ILE A 47 -9.72 -2.02 -16.35
CA ILE A 47 -10.82 -1.73 -17.26
C ILE A 47 -10.63 -0.32 -17.85
N ILE A 48 -10.23 0.65 -17.02
CA ILE A 48 -9.95 2.02 -17.43
C ILE A 48 -8.82 2.05 -18.46
N ASP A 49 -7.74 1.30 -18.25
CA ASP A 49 -6.62 1.21 -19.19
C ASP A 49 -7.05 0.62 -20.55
N ARG A 50 -7.93 -0.39 -20.53
CA ARG A 50 -8.49 -0.97 -21.77
C ARG A 50 -9.41 0.00 -22.49
N ILE A 51 -10.24 0.73 -21.75
CA ILE A 51 -11.09 1.79 -22.28
C ILE A 51 -10.24 2.89 -22.92
N SER A 52 -9.18 3.32 -22.24
CA SER A 52 -8.22 4.33 -22.74
C SER A 52 -7.60 3.89 -24.06
N LYS A 53 -7.13 2.64 -24.15
CA LYS A 53 -6.59 2.05 -25.40
C LYS A 53 -7.60 2.02 -26.55
N ILE A 54 -8.87 1.73 -26.27
CA ILE A 54 -9.91 1.62 -27.31
C ILE A 54 -10.39 2.98 -27.78
N LEU A 55 -10.52 3.94 -26.86
CA LEU A 55 -11.03 5.28 -27.14
C LEU A 55 -9.91 6.25 -27.54
N GLY A 56 -8.64 5.85 -27.41
CA GLY A 56 -7.48 6.68 -27.73
C GLY A 56 -7.37 7.93 -26.85
N LYS A 57 -8.01 7.92 -25.68
CA LYS A 57 -8.03 9.04 -24.73
C LYS A 57 -7.58 8.55 -23.38
N ASP A 58 -6.58 9.21 -22.83
CA ASP A 58 -6.18 8.96 -21.46
C ASP A 58 -7.31 9.41 -20.52
N MET A 59 -7.96 8.43 -19.92
CA MET A 59 -9.05 8.64 -18.96
C MET A 59 -8.50 8.83 -17.55
N ASN A 60 -7.18 8.77 -17.36
CA ASN A 60 -6.51 8.72 -16.07
C ASN A 60 -6.20 10.10 -15.50
N ASP A 61 -7.03 11.08 -15.84
CA ASP A 61 -6.99 12.44 -15.31
C ASP A 61 -7.70 12.54 -13.94
N LEU A 62 -7.53 11.50 -13.13
CA LEU A 62 -8.01 11.42 -11.73
C LEU A 62 -6.92 11.83 -10.73
N THR A 63 -5.73 12.20 -11.19
CA THR A 63 -4.73 12.82 -10.32
C THR A 63 -4.92 14.32 -10.36
N MET A 64 -5.69 14.81 -9.39
CA MET A 64 -5.78 16.20 -8.94
C MET A 64 -6.55 17.17 -9.83
N SER A 65 -7.59 17.75 -9.24
CA SER A 65 -8.01 19.12 -9.54
C SER A 65 -6.83 20.06 -9.37
N PHE A 66 -6.16 20.38 -10.47
CA PHE A 66 -5.61 21.70 -10.69
C PHE A 66 -6.22 22.18 -11.98
N ASP A 67 -7.13 23.15 -11.86
CA ASP A 67 -7.70 23.83 -13.00
C ASP A 67 -6.57 24.26 -13.95
N GLU A 68 -6.83 24.01 -15.22
CA GLU A 68 -5.99 24.33 -16.36
C GLU A 68 -5.73 25.84 -16.39
N GLN A 69 -4.58 26.26 -15.88
CA GLN A 69 -3.91 27.45 -16.39
C GLN A 69 -2.61 27.00 -17.02
N ALA A 70 -2.49 27.35 -18.30
CA ALA A 70 -1.37 27.06 -19.17
C ALA A 70 -0.05 27.51 -18.53
N TYR A 71 0.87 26.57 -18.30
CA TYR A 71 2.27 26.87 -18.03
C TYR A 71 3.16 25.88 -18.77
N ASP A 72 4.16 26.47 -19.44
CA ASP A 72 5.16 25.82 -20.28
C ASP A 72 5.71 24.50 -19.74
N VAL A 73 5.95 23.59 -20.69
CA VAL A 73 6.72 22.35 -20.50
C VAL A 73 8.10 22.72 -19.95
N LYS A 74 8.30 22.49 -18.66
CA LYS A 74 9.64 22.25 -18.11
C LYS A 74 9.65 20.85 -17.55
N GLU A 75 10.37 19.97 -18.25
CA GLU A 75 10.81 18.67 -17.75
C GLU A 75 11.37 18.86 -16.34
N LYS A 76 10.57 18.51 -15.33
CA LYS A 76 11.06 18.37 -13.97
C LYS A 76 11.30 16.90 -13.76
N GLU A 77 12.59 16.60 -13.64
CA GLU A 77 13.13 15.33 -13.22
C GLU A 77 12.31 14.71 -12.10
N PHE A 78 12.07 13.40 -12.22
CA PHE A 78 11.43 12.58 -11.21
C PHE A 78 12.22 12.65 -9.89
N SER A 79 11.86 13.59 -9.02
CA SER A 79 12.34 13.58 -7.64
C SER A 79 11.80 12.34 -6.94
N SER A 80 12.72 11.42 -6.64
CA SER A 80 12.53 10.17 -5.93
C SER A 80 11.51 10.26 -4.78
N ILE A 81 10.52 9.38 -4.83
CA ILE A 81 9.49 9.18 -3.78
C ILE A 81 10.17 8.97 -2.41
N PRO A 82 9.88 9.79 -1.38
CA PRO A 82 10.41 9.56 -0.05
C PRO A 82 9.66 8.41 0.66
N ASN A 83 10.41 7.40 1.07
CA ASN A 83 10.19 6.48 2.20
C ASN A 83 8.77 5.93 2.49
N LYS A 84 8.14 5.24 1.53
CA LYS A 84 6.91 4.44 1.80
C LYS A 84 7.17 3.12 2.55
N LYS A 85 8.42 2.65 2.60
CA LYS A 85 8.80 1.34 3.17
C LYS A 85 8.67 1.28 4.71
N GLU A 86 8.81 2.41 5.41
CA GLU A 86 8.74 2.46 6.87
C GLU A 86 7.30 2.29 7.36
N LYS A 87 6.36 3.05 6.77
CA LYS A 87 4.94 2.98 7.13
C LYS A 87 4.33 1.59 6.99
N VAL A 88 4.72 0.85 5.94
CA VAL A 88 4.24 -0.54 5.75
C VAL A 88 4.76 -1.43 6.88
N LYS A 89 6.04 -1.32 7.26
CA LYS A 89 6.61 -2.12 8.34
C LYS A 89 5.89 -1.89 9.68
N ASP A 90 5.49 -0.66 9.98
CA ASP A 90 4.82 -0.34 11.24
C ASP A 90 3.44 -0.99 11.34
N ILE A 91 2.68 -0.98 10.24
CA ILE A 91 1.37 -1.64 10.16
C ILE A 91 1.49 -3.16 10.37
N TRP A 92 2.53 -3.79 9.83
CA TRP A 92 2.81 -5.21 10.07
C TRP A 92 3.23 -5.48 11.52
N ASN A 93 4.02 -4.60 12.14
CA ASN A 93 4.40 -4.74 13.55
C ASN A 93 3.21 -4.62 14.50
N GLU A 94 2.25 -3.75 14.16
CA GLU A 94 1.02 -3.56 14.93
C GLU A 94 0.09 -4.78 14.80
N ALA A 95 -0.08 -5.31 13.59
CA ALA A 95 -0.92 -6.48 13.34
C ALA A 95 -0.37 -7.78 13.94
N PHE A 96 0.95 -7.97 13.95
CA PHE A 96 1.57 -9.17 14.52
C PHE A 96 1.86 -9.09 16.02
N GLY A 97 1.51 -8.01 16.71
CA GLY A 97 1.81 -7.84 18.14
C GLY A 97 1.22 -8.93 19.05
N SER A 98 0.17 -9.64 18.59
CA SER A 98 -0.43 -10.78 19.30
C SER A 98 0.37 -12.09 19.16
N VAL A 99 1.22 -12.20 18.14
CA VAL A 99 1.97 -13.43 17.82
C VAL A 99 3.47 -13.22 18.02
N LEU A 100 4.00 -12.04 17.69
CA LEU A 100 5.42 -11.72 17.71
C LEU A 100 5.68 -10.41 18.46
N LYS A 101 6.51 -10.46 19.50
CA LYS A 101 6.96 -9.28 20.24
C LYS A 101 8.38 -8.90 19.83
N LYS A 102 8.63 -7.61 19.64
CA LYS A 102 9.99 -7.05 19.51
C LYS A 102 10.60 -6.83 20.89
N VAL A 103 11.60 -7.63 21.23
CA VAL A 103 12.36 -7.52 22.48
C VAL A 103 13.68 -6.79 22.21
N PRO A 104 14.01 -5.70 22.93
CA PRO A 104 15.25 -4.96 22.72
C PRO A 104 16.48 -5.74 23.19
N VAL A 105 17.58 -5.60 22.45
CA VAL A 105 18.89 -6.16 22.80
C VAL A 105 19.84 -5.03 23.17
N TYR A 106 20.39 -5.08 24.38
CA TYR A 106 21.29 -4.08 24.93
C TYR A 106 22.73 -4.58 25.04
N LYS A 107 23.67 -3.65 25.16
CA LYS A 107 25.05 -3.89 25.65
C LYS A 107 25.08 -3.65 27.15
N TYR A 108 26.18 -3.99 27.81
CA TYR A 108 26.40 -3.72 29.24
C TYR A 108 26.11 -2.28 29.66
N ARG A 109 26.36 -1.32 28.78
CA ARG A 109 26.11 0.10 29.08
C ARG A 109 24.61 0.46 29.15
N MET A 110 23.71 -0.40 28.67
CA MET A 110 22.24 -0.23 28.68
C MET A 110 21.68 1.09 28.12
N ASP A 111 22.52 1.99 27.61
CA ASP A 111 22.11 3.34 27.18
C ASP A 111 21.26 3.34 25.91
N LYS A 112 21.55 2.46 24.95
CA LYS A 112 20.83 2.38 23.67
C LYS A 112 20.61 0.93 23.25
N PRO A 113 19.41 0.57 22.75
CA PRO A 113 19.18 -0.74 22.17
C PRO A 113 19.98 -0.86 20.87
N ILE A 114 20.73 -1.94 20.74
CA ILE A 114 21.56 -2.24 19.55
C ILE A 114 20.68 -2.80 18.43
N GLY A 115 19.60 -3.46 18.81
CA GLY A 115 18.66 -4.07 17.88
C GLY A 115 17.46 -4.64 18.61
N TYR A 116 16.61 -5.31 17.84
CA TYR A 116 15.40 -5.95 18.34
C TYR A 116 15.36 -7.40 17.85
N ARG A 117 15.02 -8.32 18.74
CA ARG A 117 14.74 -9.72 18.41
C ARG A 117 13.22 -9.91 18.38
N GLN A 118 12.71 -10.54 17.34
CA GLN A 118 11.28 -10.92 17.26
C GLN A 118 11.12 -12.30 17.88
N LEU A 119 10.27 -12.41 18.91
CA LEU A 119 10.00 -13.67 19.59
C LEU A 119 8.51 -14.00 19.62
N PRO A 120 8.15 -15.29 19.54
CA PRO A 120 6.77 -15.72 19.63
C PRO A 120 6.21 -15.49 21.03
N LEU A 121 4.98 -15.00 21.09
CA LEU A 121 4.20 -14.87 22.31
C LEU A 121 3.35 -16.14 22.49
N ILE A 122 3.66 -16.93 23.51
CA ILE A 122 2.92 -18.16 23.86
C ILE A 122 2.25 -17.89 25.20
N ASP A 123 0.92 -17.88 25.25
CA ASP A 123 0.15 -17.61 26.48
C ASP A 123 0.54 -16.28 27.16
N ASN A 124 0.65 -15.19 26.37
CA ASN A 124 1.12 -13.87 26.82
C ASN A 124 2.52 -13.85 27.46
N LYS A 125 3.31 -14.90 27.26
CA LYS A 125 4.67 -15.03 27.79
C LYS A 125 5.67 -15.23 26.65
N ILE A 126 6.87 -14.72 26.87
CA ILE A 126 8.04 -14.91 26.01
C ILE A 126 8.99 -15.81 26.79
N GLU A 127 9.27 -17.00 26.26
CA GLU A 127 10.13 -18.01 26.91
C GLU A 127 9.74 -18.31 28.38
N GLY A 128 8.43 -18.25 28.69
CA GLY A 128 7.89 -18.50 30.04
C GLY A 128 7.83 -17.28 30.96
N TYR A 129 8.39 -16.14 30.55
CA TYR A 129 8.38 -14.89 31.32
C TYR A 129 7.35 -13.89 30.76
N ALA A 130 6.87 -12.99 31.61
CA ALA A 130 5.94 -11.94 31.19
C ALA A 130 6.60 -11.04 30.12
N GLN A 131 5.90 -10.78 29.02
CA GLN A 131 6.43 -10.06 27.86
C GLN A 131 7.06 -8.70 28.17
N ASP A 132 6.62 -8.01 29.22
CA ASP A 132 7.10 -6.67 29.60
C ASP A 132 8.40 -6.68 30.41
N LYS A 133 8.89 -7.87 30.81
CA LYS A 133 10.07 -8.04 31.66
C LYS A 133 11.23 -8.76 30.96
N VAL A 134 11.13 -8.96 29.65
CA VAL A 134 12.15 -9.66 28.87
C VAL A 134 13.03 -8.65 28.14
N LEU A 135 14.35 -8.81 28.27
CA LEU A 135 15.36 -8.09 27.51
C LEU A 135 16.50 -9.06 27.21
N TYR A 136 17.23 -8.83 26.12
CA TYR A 136 18.47 -9.56 25.86
C TYR A 136 19.67 -8.66 26.13
N LEU A 137 20.69 -9.23 26.74
CA LEU A 137 21.99 -8.61 26.89
C LEU A 137 22.96 -9.29 25.92
N LYS A 138 23.60 -8.51 25.05
CA LYS A 138 24.71 -8.98 24.23
C LYS A 138 25.97 -9.00 25.07
N VAL A 139 26.35 -10.20 25.50
CA VAL A 139 27.56 -10.50 26.26
C VAL A 139 28.72 -10.64 25.25
N GLU A 140 29.84 -9.96 25.49
CA GLU A 140 31.03 -9.98 24.60
C GLU A 140 32.08 -11.02 25.05
N SER A 141 31.95 -11.57 26.27
CA SER A 141 32.87 -12.54 26.88
C SER A 141 32.12 -13.68 27.61
N ASP A 142 32.66 -14.90 27.56
CA ASP A 142 32.04 -16.14 28.09
C ASP A 142 31.99 -16.22 29.64
N ASP A 143 32.50 -15.19 30.32
CA ASP A 143 32.63 -15.16 31.79
C ASP A 143 31.29 -15.27 32.54
N MET A 144 30.15 -15.08 31.86
CA MET A 144 28.82 -15.14 32.47
C MET A 144 28.06 -16.47 32.29
N GLU A 145 28.61 -17.49 31.61
CA GLU A 145 27.98 -18.82 31.50
C GLU A 145 27.68 -19.46 32.88
N GLY A 146 28.49 -19.14 33.89
CA GLY A 146 28.34 -19.65 35.27
C GLY A 146 27.13 -19.13 36.04
N PHE A 147 26.51 -18.02 35.60
CA PHE A 147 25.37 -17.41 36.32
C PHE A 147 24.00 -17.95 35.89
N ARG A 148 23.95 -18.99 35.04
CA ARG A 148 22.71 -19.56 34.46
C ARG A 148 21.82 -18.51 33.78
N ILE A 149 22.41 -17.42 33.30
CA ILE A 149 21.73 -16.48 32.43
C ILE A 149 21.80 -17.10 31.03
N ARG A 150 20.69 -17.71 30.58
CA ARG A 150 20.50 -18.17 29.21
C ARG A 150 19.61 -17.18 28.46
#